data_AF-A0ABD1F364-F1
#
_entry.id   AF-A0ABD1F364-F1
#
_cell.length_a   1.000
_cell.length_b   1.000
_cell.length_c   1.000
_cell.angle_alpha   90.00
_cell.angle_beta   90.00
_cell.angle_gamma   90.00
#
_symmetry.space_group_name_H-M   'P 1'
#
loop_
_entity.id
_entity.type
_entity.pdbx_description
1 polymer ?
#
loop_
_entity_poly.entity_id
_entity_poly.type
_entity_poly.pdbx_seq_one_letter_code
_entity_poly.pdbx_strand_id
1 'polypeptide(L)'
;MIIGKLIETTAGNPYLLASQQLDKTNNLTMARFVNKALEKLWPVGIHHERVRLFLTDGAAYMLKCGTNLKVFYPKLIHMTCLAHALNLMCEVIRHNFDDVDLLLSNIKKVFLKAPTRIQLYKELLPDTPFPPEPILTRWGTWIKAAIFLADNFDKIKSVVIQFEDSASRAIEKAKKSLLSNDIKRHLIYIKTHFKIMPDSIKQLEAIGMCLSDSMYIIENLRASLKCTPGEVGQLASRKLELLLTKNPGFKHMTQINNILSANDKVENIGVDVDMNCSIFKYNPITSCDVERSFSRLKNTLTEKRASLIPEHLEQLLVCSANAPYF
;
A
#
# COMPACT_ATOMS: atom_id res chain seq x y z
N MET A 1 -16.04 -4.75 4.29
CA MET A 1 -16.26 -5.05 2.87
C MET A 1 -16.78 -3.81 2.18
N ILE A 2 -15.95 -3.25 1.29
CA ILE A 2 -16.32 -2.15 0.42
C ILE A 2 -16.76 -2.75 -0.92
N ILE A 3 -17.80 -2.18 -1.52
CA ILE A 3 -18.27 -2.54 -2.86
C ILE A 3 -18.19 -1.32 -3.77
N GLY A 4 -18.02 -1.55 -5.06
CA GLY A 4 -18.07 -0.53 -6.09
C GLY A 4 -18.73 -1.08 -7.34
N LYS A 5 -19.38 -0.22 -8.12
CA LYS A 5 -19.94 -0.59 -9.41
C LYS A 5 -18.87 -0.43 -10.49
N LEU A 6 -18.65 -1.47 -11.28
CA LEU A 6 -17.85 -1.37 -12.50
C LEU A 6 -18.69 -0.68 -13.60
N ILE A 7 -18.16 0.41 -14.15
CA ILE A 7 -18.81 1.26 -15.16
C ILE A 7 -17.76 1.66 -16.19
N GLU A 8 -18.16 1.77 -17.45
CA GLU A 8 -17.25 2.06 -18.58
C GLU A 8 -16.74 3.50 -18.61
N THR A 9 -17.52 4.45 -18.13
CA THR A 9 -17.29 5.89 -18.33
C THR A 9 -16.48 6.53 -17.23
N THR A 10 -16.60 6.02 -15.99
CA THR A 10 -15.97 6.60 -14.80
C THR A 10 -15.66 5.52 -13.78
N ALA A 11 -14.75 5.81 -12.85
CA ALA A 11 -14.59 5.00 -11.67
C ALA A 11 -15.87 4.99 -10.83
N GLY A 12 -16.26 3.81 -10.36
CA GLY A 12 -17.41 3.66 -9.48
C GLY A 12 -17.12 4.23 -8.10
N ASN A 13 -18.12 4.88 -7.49
CA ASN A 13 -18.02 5.32 -6.11
C ASN A 13 -17.99 4.09 -5.17
N PRO A 14 -16.97 3.96 -4.29
CA PRO A 14 -16.92 2.88 -3.31
C PRO A 14 -17.89 3.15 -2.15
N TYR A 15 -18.56 2.11 -1.68
CA TYR A 15 -19.46 2.14 -0.52
C TYR A 15 -19.09 1.05 0.47
N LEU A 16 -19.05 1.37 1.76
CA LEU A 16 -18.88 0.38 2.82
C LEU A 16 -20.21 -0.35 3.02
N LEU A 17 -20.32 -1.58 2.48
CA LEU A 17 -21.54 -2.38 2.58
C LEU A 17 -21.67 -3.05 3.95
N ALA A 18 -20.56 -3.54 4.50
CA ALA A 18 -20.55 -4.25 5.77
C ALA A 18 -19.20 -4.10 6.46
N SER A 19 -19.22 -4.00 7.79
CA SER A 19 -18.08 -4.24 8.67
C SER A 19 -18.53 -5.33 9.66
N GLN A 20 -17.63 -6.21 10.10
CA GLN A 20 -17.98 -7.20 11.11
C GLN A 20 -16.78 -7.58 11.98
N GLN A 21 -17.00 -7.71 13.30
CA GLN A 21 -16.03 -8.38 14.17
C GLN A 21 -16.12 -9.90 13.96
N LEU A 22 -14.98 -10.55 13.74
CA LEU A 22 -14.91 -11.99 13.54
C LEU A 22 -14.10 -12.63 14.66
N ASP A 23 -14.64 -13.68 15.28
CA ASP A 23 -13.93 -14.43 16.34
C ASP A 23 -12.69 -15.17 15.81
N LYS A 24 -12.72 -15.54 14.53
CA LYS A 24 -11.64 -16.25 13.84
C LYS A 24 -11.46 -15.75 12.43
N THR A 25 -10.23 -15.38 12.09
CA THR A 25 -9.87 -14.94 10.74
C THR A 25 -9.32 -16.11 9.93
N ASN A 26 -10.20 -16.83 9.23
CA ASN A 26 -9.83 -17.92 8.32
C ASN A 26 -10.65 -17.85 7.02
N ASN A 27 -10.25 -18.64 6.02
CA ASN A 27 -10.85 -18.61 4.68
C ASN A 27 -12.35 -18.88 4.66
N LEU A 28 -12.86 -19.79 5.50
CA LEU A 28 -14.29 -20.15 5.54
C LEU A 28 -15.11 -19.05 6.22
N THR A 29 -14.61 -18.52 7.35
CA THR A 29 -15.26 -17.40 8.03
C THR A 29 -15.34 -16.18 7.10
N MET A 30 -14.26 -15.86 6.39
CA MET A 30 -14.25 -14.75 5.43
C MET A 30 -15.21 -14.98 4.25
N ALA A 31 -15.26 -16.19 3.69
CA ALA A 31 -16.19 -16.49 2.60
C ALA A 31 -17.65 -16.37 3.03
N ARG A 32 -17.99 -16.86 4.24
CA ARG A 32 -19.33 -16.70 4.84
C ARG A 32 -19.67 -15.23 5.07
N PHE A 33 -18.72 -14.44 5.58
CA PHE A 33 -18.88 -13.00 5.75
C PHE A 33 -19.19 -12.30 4.42
N VAL A 34 -18.43 -12.61 3.36
CA VAL A 34 -18.65 -12.02 2.02
C VAL A 34 -20.04 -12.38 1.49
N ASN A 35 -20.43 -13.66 1.54
CA ASN A 35 -21.76 -14.10 1.07
C ASN A 35 -22.89 -13.39 1.85
N LYS A 36 -22.84 -13.41 3.19
CA LYS A 36 -23.84 -12.74 4.04
C LYS A 36 -23.90 -11.22 3.78
N ALA A 37 -22.76 -10.60 3.50
CA ALA A 37 -22.74 -9.17 3.18
C ALA A 37 -23.36 -8.90 1.80
N LEU A 38 -23.11 -9.73 0.79
CA LEU A 38 -23.67 -9.59 -0.55
C LEU A 38 -25.19 -9.84 -0.60
N GLU A 39 -25.75 -10.66 0.29
CA GLU A 39 -27.21 -10.82 0.46
C GLU A 39 -27.92 -9.49 0.73
N LYS A 40 -27.24 -8.53 1.37
CA LYS A 40 -27.79 -7.20 1.67
C LYS A 40 -27.89 -6.29 0.45
N LEU A 41 -27.19 -6.61 -0.64
CA LEU A 41 -27.03 -5.71 -1.78
C LEU A 41 -28.26 -5.69 -2.69
N TRP A 42 -29.03 -6.78 -2.73
CA TRP A 42 -30.18 -6.92 -3.62
C TRP A 42 -31.41 -7.47 -2.90
N PRO A 43 -32.61 -6.96 -3.21
CA PRO A 43 -33.83 -7.33 -2.49
C PRO A 43 -34.28 -8.78 -2.72
N VAL A 44 -33.87 -9.41 -3.82
CA VAL A 44 -34.32 -10.76 -4.24
C VAL A 44 -33.16 -11.77 -4.25
N GLY A 45 -32.19 -11.59 -3.35
CA GLY A 45 -31.02 -12.47 -3.23
C GLY A 45 -29.86 -12.11 -4.15
N ILE A 46 -28.77 -12.87 -4.05
CA ILE A 46 -27.50 -12.52 -4.68
C ILE A 46 -27.55 -12.74 -6.19
N HIS A 47 -27.20 -11.71 -6.97
CA HIS A 47 -26.94 -11.88 -8.39
C HIS A 47 -25.50 -12.35 -8.61
N HIS A 48 -25.29 -13.68 -8.52
CA HIS A 48 -23.97 -14.31 -8.59
C HIS A 48 -23.16 -13.89 -9.84
N GLU A 49 -23.83 -13.82 -10.99
CA GLU A 49 -23.24 -13.39 -12.27
C GLU A 49 -22.88 -11.92 -12.34
N ARG A 50 -23.15 -11.09 -11.31
CA ARG A 50 -22.78 -9.67 -11.28
C ARG A 50 -21.55 -9.39 -10.41
N VAL A 51 -21.07 -10.38 -9.66
CA VAL A 51 -19.87 -10.26 -8.83
C VAL A 51 -18.65 -10.54 -9.70
N ARG A 52 -17.95 -9.47 -10.09
CA ARG A 52 -16.89 -9.50 -11.13
C ARG A 52 -15.47 -9.49 -10.58
N LEU A 53 -15.21 -8.74 -9.51
CA LEU A 53 -13.89 -8.61 -8.91
C LEU A 53 -13.97 -8.78 -7.40
N PHE A 54 -13.04 -9.54 -6.86
CA PHE A 54 -12.73 -9.61 -5.44
C PHE A 54 -11.29 -9.15 -5.24
N LEU A 55 -11.11 -8.06 -4.48
CA LEU A 55 -9.81 -7.43 -4.25
C LEU A 55 -9.45 -7.50 -2.77
N THR A 56 -8.32 -8.11 -2.45
CA THR A 56 -7.94 -8.44 -1.06
C THR A 56 -6.48 -8.11 -0.79
N ASP A 57 -6.06 -8.21 0.47
CA ASP A 57 -4.63 -8.36 0.76
C ASP A 57 -4.09 -9.70 0.24
N GLY A 58 -2.76 -9.89 0.34
CA GLY A 58 -2.08 -11.10 -0.07
C GLY A 58 -2.03 -12.22 0.98
N ALA A 59 -2.84 -12.15 2.05
CA ALA A 59 -2.77 -13.14 3.12
C ALA A 59 -3.24 -14.53 2.65
N ALA A 60 -2.61 -15.59 3.15
CA ALA A 60 -2.89 -16.97 2.71
C ALA A 60 -4.36 -17.38 2.88
N TYR A 61 -5.02 -16.92 3.95
CA TYR A 61 -6.45 -17.20 4.17
C TYR A 61 -7.36 -16.43 3.19
N MET A 62 -6.96 -15.24 2.72
CA MET A 62 -7.69 -14.48 1.70
C MET A 62 -7.51 -15.08 0.31
N LEU A 63 -6.32 -15.60 -0.01
CA LEU A 63 -6.08 -16.40 -1.22
C LEU A 63 -7.01 -17.61 -1.28
N LYS A 64 -7.08 -18.39 -0.19
CA LYS A 64 -7.99 -19.54 -0.12
C LYS A 64 -9.46 -19.12 -0.11
N CYS A 65 -9.80 -17.98 0.52
CA CYS A 65 -11.15 -17.42 0.48
C CYS A 65 -11.59 -17.10 -0.96
N GLY A 66 -10.76 -16.40 -1.73
CA GLY A 66 -11.04 -16.08 -3.13
C GLY A 66 -11.27 -17.34 -3.98
N THR A 67 -10.46 -18.38 -3.79
CA THR A 67 -10.67 -19.69 -4.44
C THR A 67 -12.02 -20.30 -4.08
N ASN A 68 -12.40 -20.30 -2.79
CA ASN A 68 -13.70 -20.83 -2.37
C ASN A 68 -14.87 -20.02 -2.95
N LEU A 69 -14.74 -18.69 -3.03
CA LEU A 69 -15.78 -17.80 -3.55
C LEU A 69 -16.00 -17.98 -5.05
N LYS A 70 -14.98 -18.34 -5.84
CA LYS A 70 -15.15 -18.63 -7.28
C LYS A 70 -16.15 -19.74 -7.58
N VAL A 71 -16.36 -20.68 -6.65
CA VAL A 71 -17.38 -21.73 -6.79
C VAL A 71 -18.79 -21.14 -6.80
N PHE A 72 -19.02 -20.08 -6.04
CA PHE A 72 -20.31 -19.38 -5.96
C PHE A 72 -20.45 -18.24 -6.98
N TYR A 73 -19.33 -17.73 -7.50
CA TYR A 73 -19.27 -16.59 -8.40
C TYR A 73 -18.38 -16.95 -9.59
N PRO A 74 -18.94 -17.58 -10.64
CA PRO A 74 -18.14 -18.16 -11.72
C PRO A 74 -17.35 -17.11 -12.52
N LYS A 75 -17.89 -15.89 -12.66
CA LYS A 75 -17.22 -14.76 -13.34
C LYS A 75 -16.33 -13.91 -12.40
N LEU A 76 -15.97 -14.43 -11.22
CA LEU A 76 -15.18 -13.72 -10.23
C LEU A 76 -13.69 -13.79 -10.53
N ILE A 77 -13.11 -12.62 -10.79
CA ILE A 77 -11.66 -12.44 -10.78
C ILE A 77 -11.26 -12.16 -9.33
N HIS A 78 -10.38 -12.98 -8.77
CA HIS A 78 -9.75 -12.68 -7.47
C HIS A 78 -8.39 -12.05 -7.74
N MET A 79 -8.14 -10.87 -7.18
CA MET A 79 -6.87 -10.16 -7.27
C MET A 79 -6.40 -9.75 -5.88
N THR A 80 -5.09 -9.73 -5.66
CA THR A 80 -4.50 -9.14 -4.46
C THR A 80 -4.02 -7.71 -4.73
N CYS A 81 -4.06 -6.86 -3.69
CA CYS A 81 -3.71 -5.45 -3.76
C CYS A 81 -2.25 -5.25 -4.19
N LEU A 82 -2.03 -4.57 -5.32
CA LEU A 82 -0.68 -4.33 -5.82
C LEU A 82 0.09 -3.31 -4.99
N ALA A 83 -0.57 -2.30 -4.40
CA ALA A 83 0.11 -1.38 -3.49
C ALA A 83 0.66 -2.10 -2.24
N HIS A 84 -0.08 -3.09 -1.72
CA HIS A 84 0.43 -3.96 -0.65
C HIS A 84 1.62 -4.80 -1.12
N ALA A 85 1.58 -5.33 -2.35
CA ALA A 85 2.71 -6.06 -2.93
C ALA A 85 3.97 -5.17 -3.05
N LEU A 86 3.82 -3.91 -3.49
CA LEU A 86 4.92 -2.96 -3.52
C LEU A 86 5.44 -2.62 -2.12
N ASN A 87 4.56 -2.51 -1.12
CA ASN A 87 4.99 -2.32 0.25
C ASN A 87 5.82 -3.49 0.79
N LEU A 88 5.44 -4.74 0.49
CA LEU A 88 6.24 -5.91 0.83
C LEU A 88 7.64 -5.85 0.20
N MET A 89 7.78 -5.24 -0.98
CA MET A 89 9.09 -5.01 -1.57
C MET A 89 9.88 -3.92 -0.85
N CYS A 90 9.24 -2.81 -0.46
CA CYS A 90 9.89 -1.79 0.37
C CYS A 90 10.45 -2.39 1.66
N GLU A 91 9.72 -3.32 2.29
CA GLU A 91 10.22 -4.05 3.45
C GLU A 91 11.42 -4.93 3.10
N VAL A 92 11.39 -5.69 2.00
CA VAL A 92 12.56 -6.48 1.58
C VAL A 92 13.78 -5.59 1.37
N ILE A 93 13.62 -4.44 0.70
CA ILE A 93 14.71 -3.47 0.50
C ILE A 93 15.24 -2.99 1.85
N ARG A 94 14.36 -2.58 2.78
CA ARG A 94 14.74 -2.12 4.12
C ARG A 94 15.60 -3.14 4.87
N HIS A 95 15.19 -4.42 4.89
CA HIS A 95 15.93 -5.49 5.58
C HIS A 95 17.31 -5.80 4.97
N ASN A 96 17.64 -5.25 3.79
CA ASN A 96 18.97 -5.37 3.20
C ASN A 96 19.87 -4.16 3.53
N PHE A 97 19.36 -3.18 4.27
CA PHE A 97 20.08 -1.96 4.68
C PHE A 97 19.87 -1.69 6.17
N ASP A 98 20.20 -2.67 7.01
CA ASP A 98 20.06 -2.58 8.47
C ASP A 98 20.81 -1.40 9.08
N ASP A 99 21.92 -0.98 8.46
CA ASP A 99 22.71 0.17 8.87
C ASP A 99 21.98 1.50 8.61
N VAL A 100 21.31 1.63 7.46
CA VAL A 100 20.43 2.76 7.13
C VAL A 100 19.20 2.75 8.03
N ASP A 101 18.60 1.59 8.28
CA ASP A 101 17.45 1.45 9.18
C ASP A 101 17.81 1.88 10.61
N LEU A 102 18.97 1.44 11.11
CA LEU A 102 19.51 1.84 12.40
C LEU A 102 19.77 3.35 12.45
N LEU A 103 20.33 3.94 11.40
CA LEU A 103 20.57 5.38 11.31
C LEU A 103 19.25 6.17 11.37
N LEU A 104 18.26 5.82 10.55
CA LEU A 104 16.96 6.49 10.54
C LEU A 104 16.26 6.38 11.91
N SER A 105 16.31 5.21 12.54
CA SER A 105 15.77 4.98 13.88
C SER A 105 16.46 5.85 14.94
N ASN A 106 17.79 5.98 14.87
CA ASN A 106 18.52 6.82 15.82
C ASN A 106 18.32 8.31 15.56
N ILE A 107 18.30 8.78 14.31
CA ILE A 107 17.97 10.18 13.98
C ILE A 107 16.60 10.55 14.55
N LYS A 108 15.59 9.68 14.39
CA LYS A 108 14.29 9.89 15.01
C LYS A 108 14.41 10.06 16.54
N LYS A 109 15.12 9.15 17.21
CA LYS A 109 15.31 9.19 18.67
C LYS A 109 16.11 10.41 19.14
N VAL A 110 17.04 10.92 18.32
CA VAL A 110 17.77 12.16 18.62
C VAL A 110 16.79 13.28 18.84
N PHE A 111 15.78 13.45 18.00
CA PHE A 111 14.88 14.59 18.13
C PHE A 111 13.57 14.30 18.89
N LEU A 112 13.25 13.04 19.14
CA LEU A 112 12.03 12.64 19.84
C LEU A 112 11.98 13.24 21.27
N LYS A 113 10.93 14.02 21.56
CA LYS A 113 10.70 14.69 22.85
C LYS A 113 11.88 15.56 23.31
N ALA A 114 12.57 16.22 22.37
CA ALA A 114 13.74 17.04 22.67
C ALA A 114 13.60 18.46 22.12
N PRO A 115 12.85 19.35 22.80
CA PRO A 115 12.54 20.70 22.31
C PRO A 115 13.78 21.51 21.96
N THR A 116 14.82 21.46 22.79
CA THR A 116 16.08 22.20 22.58
C THR A 116 16.81 21.74 21.32
N ARG A 117 16.84 20.43 21.03
CA ARG A 117 17.46 19.90 19.80
C ARG A 117 16.64 20.19 18.55
N ILE A 118 15.31 20.18 18.68
CA ILE A 118 14.41 20.58 17.59
C ILE A 118 14.58 22.08 17.29
N GLN A 119 14.71 22.91 18.32
CA GLN A 119 14.95 24.34 18.17
C GLN A 119 16.28 24.60 17.47
N LEU A 120 17.38 23.99 17.93
CA LEU A 120 18.68 24.13 17.27
C LEU A 120 18.64 23.67 15.81
N TYR A 121 17.93 22.57 15.52
CA TYR A 121 17.74 22.12 14.13
C TYR A 121 17.09 23.19 13.27
N LYS A 122 16.03 23.84 13.76
CA LYS A 122 15.32 24.91 13.03
C LYS A 122 16.16 26.17 12.87
N GLU A 123 16.99 26.50 13.87
CA GLU A 123 17.90 27.65 13.81
C GLU A 123 19.02 27.43 12.78
N LEU A 124 19.59 26.23 12.73
CA LEU A 124 20.68 25.90 11.80
C LEU A 124 20.20 25.59 10.38
N LEU A 125 18.99 25.03 10.23
CA LEU A 125 18.43 24.59 8.96
C LEU A 125 17.00 25.12 8.75
N PRO A 126 16.78 26.44 8.70
CA PRO A 126 15.44 27.03 8.65
C PRO A 126 14.63 26.59 7.43
N ASP A 127 15.29 26.39 6.29
CA ASP A 127 14.64 26.01 5.02
C ASP A 127 14.59 24.49 4.80
N THR A 128 15.08 23.68 5.74
CA THR A 128 15.06 22.22 5.61
C THR A 128 13.91 21.65 6.43
N PRO A 129 12.96 20.93 5.81
CA PRO A 129 11.89 20.25 6.54
C PRO A 129 12.47 19.31 7.58
N PHE A 130 11.75 19.08 8.67
CA PHE A 130 12.18 18.12 9.66
C PHE A 130 12.24 16.69 9.09
N PRO A 131 13.20 15.84 9.50
CA PRO A 131 13.31 14.49 8.97
C PRO A 131 11.97 13.73 9.08
N PRO A 132 11.46 13.15 7.98
CA PRO A 132 10.19 12.45 8.00
C PRO A 132 10.33 11.21 8.88
N GLU A 133 9.35 10.99 9.75
CA GLU A 133 9.33 9.78 10.55
C GLU A 133 8.83 8.61 9.70
N PRO A 134 9.60 7.51 9.56
CA PRO A 134 9.05 6.28 9.02
C PRO A 134 7.90 5.83 9.92
N ILE A 135 6.75 5.61 9.33
CA ILE A 135 5.59 5.06 10.04
C ILE A 135 5.48 3.63 9.55
N LEU A 136 5.76 2.67 10.42
CA LEU A 136 5.75 1.23 10.11
C LEU A 136 4.43 0.79 9.44
N THR A 137 3.32 1.43 9.77
CA THR A 137 2.00 1.13 9.22
C THR A 137 1.65 1.88 7.94
N ARG A 138 2.50 2.80 7.44
CA ARG A 138 2.24 3.55 6.21
C ARG A 138 3.25 3.20 5.12
N TRP A 139 2.73 2.81 3.96
CA TRP A 139 3.50 2.22 2.89
C TRP A 139 4.55 3.17 2.29
N GLY A 140 5.74 2.63 2.02
CA GLY A 140 6.83 3.35 1.37
C GLY A 140 7.46 4.51 2.17
N THR A 141 7.09 4.72 3.44
CA THR A 141 7.60 5.83 4.25
C THR A 141 9.08 5.69 4.59
N TRP A 142 9.58 4.46 4.76
CA TRP A 142 11.00 4.20 5.02
C TRP A 142 11.88 4.65 3.85
N ILE A 143 11.50 4.30 2.60
CA ILE A 143 12.25 4.72 1.41
C ILE A 143 12.23 6.25 1.28
N LYS A 144 11.09 6.91 1.53
CA LYS A 144 11.01 8.38 1.56
C LYS A 144 11.97 8.99 2.57
N ALA A 145 12.08 8.40 3.77
CA ALA A 145 12.99 8.87 4.80
C ALA A 145 14.46 8.66 4.43
N ALA A 146 14.80 7.53 3.82
CA ALA A 146 16.15 7.28 3.29
C ALA A 146 16.52 8.29 2.19
N ILE A 147 15.60 8.59 1.26
CA ILE A 147 15.80 9.61 0.21
C ILE A 147 16.00 10.98 0.82
N PHE A 148 15.13 11.38 1.75
CA PHE A 148 15.25 12.67 2.44
C PHE A 148 16.61 12.81 3.15
N LEU A 149 17.06 11.75 3.83
CA LEU A 149 18.36 11.74 4.47
C LEU A 149 19.51 11.80 3.46
N ALA A 150 19.40 11.12 2.31
CA ALA A 150 20.37 11.21 1.23
C ALA A 150 20.47 12.63 0.65
N ASP A 151 19.33 13.31 0.47
CA ASP A 151 19.26 14.69 -0.05
C ASP A 151 19.82 15.73 0.93
N ASN A 152 19.72 15.46 2.23
CA ASN A 152 20.09 16.41 3.29
C ASN A 152 21.23 15.89 4.17
N PHE A 153 22.04 14.95 3.66
CA PHE A 153 22.98 14.19 4.48
C PHE A 153 23.96 15.09 5.24
N ASP A 154 24.68 15.97 4.53
CA ASP A 154 25.69 16.82 5.15
C ASP A 154 25.08 17.87 6.08
N LYS A 155 23.89 18.39 5.73
CA LYS A 155 23.11 19.30 6.60
C LYS A 155 22.76 18.62 7.92
N ILE A 156 22.13 17.45 7.86
CA ILE A 156 21.72 16.70 9.06
C ILE A 156 22.94 16.27 9.87
N LYS A 157 24.01 15.83 9.20
CA LYS A 157 25.28 15.49 9.85
C LYS A 157 25.85 16.68 10.63
N SER A 158 25.84 17.88 10.05
CA SER A 158 26.37 19.08 10.70
C SER A 158 25.62 19.43 12.00
N VAL A 159 24.31 19.20 12.04
CA VAL A 159 23.49 19.42 13.25
C VAL A 159 23.74 18.33 14.28
N VAL A 160 23.69 17.05 13.88
CA VAL A 160 23.80 15.92 14.81
C VAL A 160 25.18 15.86 15.48
N ILE A 161 26.24 16.27 14.78
CA ILE A 161 27.61 16.31 15.34
C ILE A 161 27.74 17.31 16.51
N GLN A 162 26.95 18.39 16.53
CA GLN A 162 27.01 19.41 17.58
C GLN A 162 26.43 18.97 18.92
N PHE A 163 25.59 17.92 18.95
CA PHE A 163 25.00 17.45 20.19
C PHE A 163 26.00 16.65 21.03
N GLU A 164 25.97 16.78 22.35
CA GLU A 164 26.84 15.98 23.24
C GLU A 164 26.45 14.48 23.24
N ASP A 165 27.44 13.59 23.20
CA ASP A 165 27.21 12.14 23.15
C ASP A 165 26.57 11.61 24.43
N SER A 166 26.93 12.18 25.58
CA SER A 166 26.42 11.84 26.91
C SER A 166 24.92 12.07 27.05
N ALA A 167 24.33 12.97 26.25
CA ALA A 167 22.92 13.33 26.34
C ALA A 167 21.99 12.21 25.85
N SER A 168 22.47 11.31 24.98
CA SER A 168 21.69 10.14 24.53
C SER A 168 22.55 9.15 23.76
N ARG A 169 22.39 7.85 24.06
CA ARG A 169 22.96 6.75 23.24
C ARG A 169 22.55 6.81 21.77
N ALA A 170 21.41 7.43 21.44
CA ALA A 170 20.98 7.61 20.06
C ALA A 170 21.85 8.63 19.30
N ILE A 171 22.36 9.66 19.98
CA ILE A 171 23.25 10.67 19.40
C ILE A 171 24.57 10.00 19.03
N GLU A 172 25.20 9.30 19.98
CA GLU A 172 26.45 8.56 19.76
C GLU A 172 26.34 7.60 18.56
N LYS A 173 25.26 6.79 18.52
CA LYS A 173 25.02 5.86 17.41
C LYS A 173 24.78 6.58 16.08
N ALA A 174 23.98 7.65 16.07
CA ALA A 174 23.72 8.43 14.86
C ALA A 174 25.01 9.06 14.31
N LYS A 175 25.86 9.64 15.17
CA LYS A 175 27.16 10.19 14.77
C LYS A 175 28.06 9.13 14.17
N LYS A 176 28.20 7.98 14.82
CA LYS A 176 29.00 6.85 14.30
C LYS A 176 28.55 6.45 12.90
N SER A 177 27.24 6.32 12.69
CA SER A 177 26.67 6.00 11.37
C SER A 177 26.90 7.13 10.34
N LEU A 178 26.72 8.40 10.71
CA LEU A 178 26.93 9.56 9.82
C LEU A 178 28.40 9.79 9.42
N LEU A 179 29.34 9.19 10.14
CA LEU A 179 30.76 9.17 9.81
C LEU A 179 31.16 7.99 8.90
N SER A 180 30.29 6.98 8.73
CA SER A 180 30.55 5.83 7.86
C SER A 180 30.42 6.20 6.38
N ASN A 181 31.43 5.81 5.58
CA ASN A 181 31.37 5.93 4.13
C ASN A 181 30.38 4.95 3.48
N ASP A 182 30.14 3.80 4.12
CA ASP A 182 29.22 2.80 3.59
C ASP A 182 27.76 3.27 3.69
N ILE A 183 27.41 3.97 4.77
CA ILE A 183 26.09 4.62 4.91
C ILE A 183 25.83 5.58 3.75
N LYS A 184 26.83 6.41 3.39
CA LYS A 184 26.71 7.33 2.25
C LYS A 184 26.46 6.56 0.95
N ARG A 185 27.22 5.49 0.70
CA ARG A 185 27.06 4.63 -0.48
C ARG A 185 25.67 3.98 -0.53
N HIS A 186 25.19 3.43 0.58
CA HIS A 186 23.87 2.80 0.68
C HIS A 186 22.74 3.81 0.47
N LEU A 187 22.81 5.00 1.06
CA LEU A 187 21.82 6.06 0.86
C LEU A 187 21.77 6.52 -0.61
N ILE A 188 22.93 6.70 -1.25
CA ILE A 188 23.01 7.04 -2.68
C ILE A 188 22.39 5.93 -3.53
N TYR A 189 22.72 4.67 -3.26
CA TYR A 189 22.15 3.52 -3.97
C TYR A 189 20.62 3.47 -3.83
N ILE A 190 20.09 3.61 -2.60
CA ILE A 190 18.64 3.62 -2.35
C ILE A 190 17.95 4.76 -3.11
N LYS A 191 18.49 5.99 -3.02
CA LYS A 191 17.95 7.16 -3.72
C LYS A 191 17.98 6.97 -5.23
N THR A 192 19.05 6.39 -5.77
CA THR A 192 19.23 6.26 -7.22
C THR A 192 18.24 5.25 -7.79
N HIS A 193 18.05 4.11 -7.14
CA HIS A 193 17.36 2.96 -7.71
C HIS A 193 15.95 2.72 -7.19
N PHE A 194 15.62 3.18 -5.99
CA PHE A 194 14.32 2.90 -5.36
C PHE A 194 13.44 4.14 -5.17
N LYS A 195 13.86 5.33 -5.63
CA LYS A 195 13.04 6.56 -5.58
C LYS A 195 11.69 6.47 -6.29
N ILE A 196 11.57 5.58 -7.27
CA ILE A 196 10.32 5.36 -8.01
C ILE A 196 9.25 4.66 -7.15
N MET A 197 9.66 3.91 -6.12
CA MET A 197 8.75 3.09 -5.30
C MET A 197 7.68 3.93 -4.58
N PRO A 198 8.02 4.99 -3.82
CA PRO A 198 7.02 5.68 -3.03
C PRO A 198 6.04 6.50 -3.88
N ASP A 199 6.48 6.98 -5.04
CA ASP A 199 5.61 7.66 -6.01
C ASP A 199 4.68 6.67 -6.71
N SER A 200 5.16 5.47 -7.05
CA SER A 200 4.34 4.41 -7.62
C SER A 200 3.23 3.98 -6.64
N ILE A 201 3.58 3.77 -5.36
CA ILE A 201 2.60 3.45 -4.31
C ILE A 201 1.56 4.56 -4.18
N LYS A 202 2.01 5.83 -4.07
CA LYS A 202 1.11 6.99 -3.96
C LYS A 202 0.15 7.11 -5.14
N GLN A 203 0.64 6.87 -6.36
CA GLN A 203 -0.19 6.90 -7.56
C GLN A 203 -1.22 5.76 -7.57
N LEU A 204 -0.82 4.54 -7.22
CA LEU A 204 -1.72 3.39 -7.12
C LEU A 204 -2.74 3.49 -5.98
N GLU A 205 -2.48 4.34 -4.98
CA GLU A 205 -3.43 4.71 -3.92
C GLU A 205 -4.47 5.75 -4.39
N ALA A 206 -4.27 6.43 -5.52
CA ALA A 206 -5.20 7.44 -6.00
C ALA A 206 -6.54 6.81 -6.41
N ILE A 207 -7.65 7.51 -6.12
CA ILE A 207 -8.98 7.06 -6.55
C ILE A 207 -9.19 7.51 -7.98
N GLY A 208 -9.86 6.67 -8.77
CA GLY A 208 -10.32 7.06 -10.10
C GLY A 208 -9.34 6.80 -11.23
N MET A 209 -8.15 6.27 -10.92
CA MET A 209 -7.18 5.90 -11.93
C MET A 209 -7.73 4.79 -12.83
N CYS A 210 -7.51 4.92 -14.14
CA CYS A 210 -7.92 3.88 -15.06
C CYS A 210 -6.97 2.67 -14.98
N LEU A 211 -7.43 1.53 -15.48
CA LEU A 211 -6.67 0.28 -15.43
C LEU A 211 -5.35 0.41 -16.21
N SER A 212 -5.36 1.07 -17.37
CA SER A 212 -4.16 1.24 -18.21
C SER A 212 -3.08 2.05 -17.52
N ASP A 213 -3.44 3.14 -16.83
CA ASP A 213 -2.48 3.96 -16.09
C ASP A 213 -1.90 3.17 -14.91
N SER A 214 -2.77 2.45 -14.19
CA SER A 214 -2.35 1.62 -13.05
C SER A 214 -1.40 0.50 -13.49
N MET A 215 -1.70 -0.17 -14.59
CA MET A 215 -0.85 -1.22 -15.18
C MET A 215 0.46 -0.65 -15.72
N TYR A 216 0.43 0.54 -16.31
CA TYR A 216 1.63 1.25 -16.77
C TYR A 216 2.59 1.54 -15.62
N ILE A 217 2.09 1.97 -14.45
CA ILE A 217 2.93 2.19 -13.25
C ILE A 217 3.66 0.90 -12.86
N ILE A 218 2.95 -0.23 -12.85
CA ILE A 218 3.54 -1.53 -12.51
C ILE A 218 4.60 -1.96 -13.51
N GLU A 219 4.33 -1.84 -14.82
CA GLU A 219 5.30 -2.22 -15.85
C GLU A 219 6.52 -1.27 -15.89
N ASN A 220 6.33 0.03 -15.67
CA ASN A 220 7.43 0.98 -15.54
C ASN A 220 8.32 0.64 -14.34
N LEU A 221 7.71 0.34 -13.19
CA LEU A 221 8.47 -0.10 -12.01
C LEU A 221 9.22 -1.42 -12.27
N ARG A 222 8.56 -2.37 -12.93
CA ARG A 222 9.15 -3.65 -13.31
C ARG A 222 10.36 -3.46 -14.23
N ALA A 223 10.26 -2.59 -15.23
CA ALA A 223 11.39 -2.24 -16.11
C ALA A 223 12.53 -1.59 -15.32
N SER A 224 12.22 -0.62 -14.45
CA SER A 224 13.22 0.04 -13.61
C SER A 224 13.98 -0.95 -12.73
N LEU A 225 13.29 -1.89 -12.08
CA LEU A 225 13.93 -2.87 -11.19
C LEU A 225 14.75 -3.91 -11.93
N LYS A 226 14.38 -4.28 -13.17
CA LYS A 226 15.20 -5.15 -14.03
C LYS A 226 16.55 -4.52 -14.36
N CYS A 227 16.61 -3.20 -14.46
CA CYS A 227 17.84 -2.46 -14.73
C CYS A 227 18.61 -2.07 -13.47
N THR A 228 18.09 -2.36 -12.26
CA THR A 228 18.79 -2.03 -11.01
C THR A 228 19.97 -2.98 -10.77
N PRO A 229 21.22 -2.47 -10.71
CA PRO A 229 22.41 -3.29 -10.51
C PRO A 229 22.53 -3.78 -9.06
N GLY A 230 23.36 -4.79 -8.82
CA GLY A 230 23.67 -5.30 -7.48
C GLY A 230 22.66 -6.30 -6.91
N GLU A 231 23.05 -6.96 -5.82
CA GLU A 231 22.28 -8.08 -5.23
C GLU A 231 20.89 -7.66 -4.77
N VAL A 232 20.78 -6.49 -4.13
CA VAL A 232 19.49 -5.96 -3.65
C VAL A 232 18.56 -5.62 -4.81
N GLY A 233 19.09 -5.07 -5.91
CA GLY A 233 18.34 -4.85 -7.15
C GLY A 233 17.77 -6.13 -7.73
N GLN A 234 18.60 -7.17 -7.85
CA GLN A 234 18.18 -8.49 -8.31
C GLN A 234 17.16 -9.15 -7.37
N LEU A 235 17.33 -8.98 -6.06
CA LEU A 235 16.39 -9.48 -5.06
C LEU A 235 15.03 -8.77 -5.20
N ALA A 236 15.02 -7.44 -5.30
CA ALA A 236 13.80 -6.66 -5.49
C ALA A 236 13.08 -7.03 -6.79
N SER A 237 13.80 -7.15 -7.90
CA SER A 237 13.25 -7.57 -9.19
C SER A 237 12.62 -8.97 -9.11
N ARG A 238 13.35 -9.97 -8.60
CA ARG A 238 12.81 -11.33 -8.39
C ARG A 238 11.59 -11.35 -7.46
N LYS A 239 11.60 -10.52 -6.41
CA LYS A 239 10.48 -10.40 -5.48
C LYS A 239 9.23 -9.86 -6.17
N LEU A 240 9.37 -8.82 -7.01
CA LEU A 240 8.23 -8.29 -7.77
C LEU A 240 7.62 -9.36 -8.66
N GLU A 241 8.44 -10.04 -9.46
CA GLU A 241 7.98 -11.10 -10.37
C GLU A 241 7.26 -12.22 -9.62
N LEU A 242 7.78 -12.63 -8.46
CA LEU A 242 7.13 -13.63 -7.60
C LEU A 242 5.76 -13.15 -7.10
N LEU A 243 5.66 -11.88 -6.66
CA LEU A 243 4.41 -11.31 -6.15
C LEU A 243 3.35 -11.18 -7.26
N LEU A 244 3.76 -10.74 -8.46
CA LEU A 244 2.87 -10.65 -9.62
C LEU A 244 2.42 -12.04 -10.09
N THR A 245 3.32 -13.02 -10.12
CA THR A 245 3.00 -14.41 -10.52
C THR A 245 2.07 -15.09 -9.52
N LYS A 246 2.24 -14.82 -8.21
CA LYS A 246 1.35 -15.36 -7.17
C LYS A 246 0.00 -14.64 -7.07
N ASN A 247 -0.17 -13.50 -7.71
CA ASN A 247 -1.43 -12.76 -7.71
C ASN A 247 -2.45 -13.47 -8.63
N PRO A 248 -3.52 -14.06 -8.08
CA PRO A 248 -4.41 -14.95 -8.82
C PRO A 248 -5.15 -14.28 -10.01
N GLY A 249 -5.23 -12.96 -10.01
CA GLY A 249 -5.97 -12.18 -11.01
C GLY A 249 -5.06 -11.35 -11.92
N PHE A 250 -3.76 -11.29 -11.68
CA PHE A 250 -2.87 -10.36 -12.39
C PHE A 250 -2.79 -10.67 -13.89
N LYS A 251 -2.53 -11.94 -14.26
CA LYS A 251 -2.48 -12.35 -15.67
C LYS A 251 -3.78 -12.02 -16.42
N HIS A 252 -4.93 -12.30 -15.80
CA HIS A 252 -6.23 -12.02 -16.40
C HIS A 252 -6.46 -10.52 -16.55
N MET A 253 -6.07 -9.72 -15.56
CA MET A 253 -6.17 -8.25 -15.65
C MET A 253 -5.23 -7.66 -16.70
N THR A 254 -4.02 -8.23 -16.89
CA THR A 254 -3.14 -7.85 -18.00
C THR A 254 -3.79 -8.14 -19.35
N GLN A 255 -4.48 -9.27 -19.50
CA GLN A 255 -5.22 -9.59 -20.73
C GLN A 255 -6.34 -8.57 -20.98
N ILE A 256 -7.16 -8.26 -19.97
CA ILE A 256 -8.20 -7.22 -20.05
C ILE A 256 -7.57 -5.89 -20.46
N ASN A 257 -6.48 -5.47 -19.82
CA ASN A 257 -5.80 -4.23 -20.12
C ASN A 257 -5.31 -4.14 -21.57
N ASN A 258 -4.74 -5.23 -22.09
CA ASN A 258 -4.25 -5.29 -23.47
C ASN A 258 -5.40 -5.15 -24.49
N ILE A 259 -6.56 -5.78 -24.20
CA ILE A 259 -7.76 -5.67 -25.04
C ILE A 259 -8.31 -4.24 -25.02
N LEU A 260 -8.42 -3.63 -23.84
CA LEU A 260 -8.89 -2.25 -23.70
C LEU A 260 -7.97 -1.21 -24.34
N SER A 261 -6.68 -1.54 -24.49
CA SER A 261 -5.66 -0.66 -25.06
C SER A 261 -5.39 -0.94 -26.54
N ALA A 262 -6.10 -1.88 -27.17
CA ALA A 262 -5.86 -2.36 -28.54
C ALA A 262 -4.37 -2.73 -28.79
N ASN A 263 -3.74 -3.40 -27.84
CA ASN A 263 -2.34 -3.80 -27.96
C ASN A 263 -2.24 -5.10 -28.78
N ASP A 264 -1.81 -4.99 -30.04
CA ASP A 264 -1.80 -6.05 -31.07
C ASP A 264 -0.94 -7.29 -30.74
N LYS A 265 -0.24 -7.31 -29.60
CA LYS A 265 0.61 -8.44 -29.15
C LYS A 265 -0.17 -9.61 -28.55
N VAL A 266 -1.49 -9.61 -28.58
CA VAL A 266 -2.32 -10.71 -28.05
C VAL A 266 -2.69 -11.66 -29.19
N GLU A 267 -1.84 -12.66 -29.44
CA GLU A 267 -2.08 -13.69 -30.47
C GLU A 267 -3.27 -14.62 -30.15
N ASN A 268 -3.75 -14.62 -28.90
CA ASN A 268 -4.93 -15.37 -28.48
C ASN A 268 -5.68 -14.59 -27.41
N ILE A 269 -6.79 -13.96 -27.80
CA ILE A 269 -7.85 -13.60 -26.85
C ILE A 269 -8.35 -14.93 -26.31
N GLY A 270 -8.01 -15.25 -25.05
CA GLY A 270 -8.47 -16.50 -24.44
C GLY A 270 -9.98 -16.64 -24.61
N VAL A 271 -10.46 -17.88 -24.77
CA VAL A 271 -11.86 -18.26 -25.10
C VAL A 271 -12.92 -17.72 -24.11
N ASP A 272 -12.51 -17.04 -23.04
CA ASP A 272 -13.32 -16.65 -21.89
C ASP A 272 -13.37 -15.12 -21.64
N VAL A 273 -13.01 -14.30 -22.64
CA VAL A 273 -13.11 -12.84 -22.54
C VAL A 273 -14.52 -12.38 -22.97
N ASP A 274 -15.35 -12.07 -21.97
CA ASP A 274 -16.69 -11.49 -22.14
C ASP A 274 -16.59 -10.12 -22.87
N MET A 275 -17.47 -9.86 -23.84
CA MET A 275 -17.54 -8.58 -24.56
C MET A 275 -17.76 -7.38 -23.61
N ASN A 276 -18.22 -7.65 -22.39
CA ASN A 276 -18.34 -6.67 -21.30
C ASN A 276 -17.01 -6.27 -20.63
N CYS A 277 -15.84 -6.57 -21.19
CA CYS A 277 -14.56 -6.16 -20.61
C CYS A 277 -14.39 -4.63 -20.49
N SER A 278 -15.15 -3.84 -21.25
CA SER A 278 -15.23 -2.36 -21.16
C SER A 278 -15.49 -1.86 -19.73
N ILE A 279 -16.25 -2.59 -18.92
CA ILE A 279 -16.59 -2.21 -17.53
C ILE A 279 -15.36 -2.15 -16.62
N PHE A 280 -14.25 -2.80 -17.01
CA PHE A 280 -13.01 -2.82 -16.23
C PHE A 280 -12.10 -1.62 -16.50
N LYS A 281 -12.47 -0.69 -17.39
CA LYS A 281 -11.66 0.48 -17.76
C LYS A 281 -11.19 1.29 -16.53
N TYR A 282 -12.03 1.43 -15.51
CA TYR A 282 -11.71 2.12 -14.26
C TYR A 282 -11.66 1.18 -13.06
N ASN A 283 -11.34 -0.09 -13.29
CA ASN A 283 -11.27 -1.08 -12.23
C ASN A 283 -10.06 -0.85 -11.31
N PRO A 284 -10.23 -0.82 -9.97
CA PRO A 284 -9.11 -0.74 -9.05
C PRO A 284 -8.29 -2.03 -9.02
N ILE A 285 -6.97 -1.88 -8.92
CA ILE A 285 -6.02 -2.97 -8.65
C ILE A 285 -5.38 -2.87 -7.26
N THR A 286 -5.90 -1.95 -6.43
CA THR A 286 -5.50 -1.73 -5.03
C THR A 286 -6.71 -1.66 -4.09
N SER A 287 -6.55 -2.16 -2.88
CA SER A 287 -7.59 -2.18 -1.84
C SER A 287 -7.46 -1.02 -0.84
N CYS A 288 -6.85 0.11 -1.26
CA CYS A 288 -6.48 1.23 -0.39
C CYS A 288 -7.70 1.91 0.26
N ASP A 289 -8.88 1.82 -0.36
CA ASP A 289 -10.12 2.36 0.18
C ASP A 289 -10.51 1.70 1.51
N VAL A 290 -10.14 0.43 1.72
CA VAL A 290 -10.35 -0.26 2.99
C VAL A 290 -9.56 0.42 4.11
N GLU A 291 -8.30 0.79 3.85
CA GLU A 291 -7.47 1.47 4.84
C GLU A 291 -7.95 2.88 5.16
N ARG A 292 -8.45 3.60 4.16
CA ARG A 292 -9.06 4.92 4.35
C ARG A 292 -10.32 4.85 5.21
N SER A 293 -11.11 3.79 5.07
CA SER A 293 -12.30 3.58 5.91
C SER A 293 -11.93 3.45 7.40
N PHE A 294 -10.80 2.83 7.74
CA PHE A 294 -10.31 2.76 9.13
C PHE A 294 -9.90 4.13 9.69
N SER A 295 -9.41 5.05 8.86
CA SER A 295 -9.10 6.41 9.33
C SER A 295 -10.35 7.15 9.81
N ARG A 296 -11.52 6.87 9.23
CA ARG A 296 -12.81 7.42 9.69
C ARG A 296 -13.23 6.84 11.05
N LEU A 297 -12.89 5.58 11.35
CA LEU A 297 -13.14 4.97 12.67
C LEU A 297 -12.50 5.76 13.81
N LYS A 298 -11.32 6.35 13.57
CA LYS A 298 -10.63 7.15 14.58
C LYS A 298 -11.47 8.34 15.05
N ASN A 299 -12.28 8.92 14.16
CA ASN A 299 -13.19 10.01 14.51
C ASN A 299 -14.45 9.51 15.23
N THR A 300 -14.79 8.25 15.07
CA THR A 300 -15.93 7.59 15.71
C THR A 300 -15.61 7.14 17.13
N LEU A 301 -14.35 6.81 17.44
CA LEU A 301 -13.90 6.40 18.77
C LEU A 301 -13.42 7.62 19.56
N THR A 302 -14.31 8.20 20.37
CA THR A 302 -14.00 9.32 21.28
C THR A 302 -14.12 8.87 22.73
N GLU A 303 -13.39 9.51 23.65
CA GLU A 303 -13.46 9.24 25.10
C GLU A 303 -14.90 9.34 25.67
N LYS A 304 -15.78 10.09 25.00
CA LYS A 304 -17.20 10.25 25.38
C LYS A 304 -18.08 9.03 25.07
N ARG A 305 -17.59 8.03 24.33
CA ARG A 305 -18.35 6.84 23.91
C ARG A 305 -17.83 5.59 24.62
N ALA A 306 -18.28 5.38 25.86
CA ALA A 306 -17.76 4.34 26.75
C ALA A 306 -18.49 2.98 26.67
N SER A 307 -19.58 2.87 25.90
CA SER A 307 -20.45 1.67 25.90
C SER A 307 -20.74 1.14 24.49
N LEU A 308 -19.78 1.24 23.57
CA LEU A 308 -19.92 0.69 22.23
C LEU A 308 -19.72 -0.83 22.25
N ILE A 309 -20.72 -1.58 21.77
CA ILE A 309 -20.60 -3.00 21.45
C ILE A 309 -20.23 -3.15 19.96
N PRO A 310 -19.79 -4.34 19.51
CA PRO A 310 -19.38 -4.56 18.13
C PRO A 310 -20.43 -4.14 17.10
N GLU A 311 -21.71 -4.42 17.35
CA GLU A 311 -22.82 -4.05 16.48
C GLU A 311 -22.95 -2.52 16.32
N HIS A 312 -22.75 -1.76 17.40
CA HIS A 312 -22.73 -0.30 17.34
C HIS A 312 -21.56 0.19 16.46
N LEU A 313 -20.39 -0.43 16.58
CA LEU A 313 -19.22 -0.07 15.77
C LEU A 313 -19.46 -0.36 14.29
N GLU A 314 -20.08 -1.49 13.96
CA GLU A 314 -20.42 -1.85 12.59
C GLU A 314 -21.37 -0.81 11.95
N GLN A 315 -22.44 -0.45 12.66
CA GLN A 315 -23.42 0.53 12.19
C GLN A 315 -22.79 1.92 12.04
N LEU A 316 -22.05 2.39 13.06
CA LEU A 316 -21.39 3.70 13.02
C LEU A 316 -20.36 3.77 11.90
N LEU A 317 -19.62 2.69 11.64
CA LEU A 317 -18.68 2.61 10.53
C LEU A 317 -19.39 2.74 9.19
N VAL A 318 -20.44 1.96 8.94
CA VAL A 318 -21.20 2.01 7.69
C VAL A 318 -21.78 3.41 7.47
N CYS A 319 -22.42 4.01 8.48
CA CYS A 319 -22.97 5.35 8.39
C CYS A 319 -21.87 6.40 8.14
N SER A 320 -20.80 6.40 8.92
CA SER A 320 -19.71 7.39 8.80
C SER A 320 -18.89 7.25 7.52
N ALA A 321 -18.70 6.03 7.00
CA ALA A 321 -17.97 5.78 5.77
C ALA A 321 -18.76 6.17 4.51
N ASN A 322 -20.09 6.08 4.56
CA ASN A 322 -20.96 6.40 3.43
C ASN A 322 -21.57 7.80 3.50
N ALA A 323 -21.44 8.51 4.62
CA ALA A 323 -21.93 9.88 4.73
C ALA A 323 -21.21 10.80 3.71
N PRO A 324 -21.95 11.67 2.99
CA PRO A 324 -21.35 12.74 2.22
C PRO A 324 -20.56 13.63 3.19
N TYR A 325 -19.36 14.05 2.77
CA TYR A 325 -18.56 15.01 3.53
C TYR A 325 -19.43 16.27 3.74
N PHE A 326 -19.86 16.51 4.98
CA PHE A 326 -20.33 17.84 5.41
C PHE A 326 -19.12 18.71 5.68
#